data_AF-A0ABD0YW06-F1
#
_entry.id   AF-A0ABD0YW06-F1
#
_cell.length_a   1.000
_cell.length_b   1.000
_cell.length_c   1.000
_cell.angle_alpha   90.00
_cell.angle_beta   90.00
_cell.angle_gamma   90.00
#
_symmetry.space_group_name_H-M   'P 1'
#
loop_
_entity.id
_entity.type
_entity.pdbx_description
1 polymer ?
#
loop_
_entity_poly.entity_id
_entity_poly.type
_entity_poly.pdbx_seq_one_letter_code
_entity_poly.pdbx_strand_id
1 'polypeptide(L)'
;MSSIDFPKKSITGNFSPETISSRSAGFENFLSSVAADKQLKDCLAFTSFLQRREMLESLRLIQDEQYDQNSFRLMNKMQTDRSPIVLRYLCLLVALYHTHICGTSVELGRAVATAALAVRRYQYVCDPDLLRYYVPLLRATLDLCQASGNDTNHIVAHLDDLKRKGVNVESPASLFQLVLHDLYPMLEGN
;
A
#
# COMPACT_ATOMS: atom_id res chain seq x y z
N MET A 1 13.06 13.77 -28.45
CA MET A 1 13.08 12.77 -27.37
C MET A 1 14.50 12.72 -26.85
N SER A 2 14.74 13.20 -25.63
CA SER A 2 16.04 13.06 -24.98
C SER A 2 16.34 11.56 -24.83
N SER A 3 17.50 11.12 -25.33
CA SER A 3 17.99 9.76 -25.14
C SER A 3 18.09 9.49 -23.64
N ILE A 4 17.26 8.61 -23.11
CA ILE A 4 17.37 8.17 -21.72
C ILE A 4 18.57 7.22 -21.66
N ASP A 5 19.68 7.67 -21.10
CA ASP A 5 20.87 6.86 -20.94
C ASP A 5 20.62 5.77 -19.89
N PHE A 6 20.73 4.51 -20.31
CA PHE A 6 20.65 3.35 -19.43
C PHE A 6 22.01 2.62 -19.43
N PRO A 7 22.48 2.13 -18.28
CA PRO A 7 23.79 1.48 -18.19
C PRO A 7 23.93 0.32 -19.17
N LYS A 8 25.00 0.34 -19.99
CA LYS A 8 25.28 -0.73 -20.94
C LYS A 8 25.77 -1.99 -20.21
N LYS A 9 25.44 -3.16 -20.77
CA LYS A 9 25.97 -4.44 -20.27
C LYS A 9 27.50 -4.48 -20.45
N SER A 10 28.22 -4.79 -19.38
CA SER A 10 29.67 -5.06 -19.43
C SER A 10 29.92 -6.56 -19.42
N ILE A 11 30.77 -7.04 -20.33
CA ILE A 11 31.08 -8.46 -20.49
C ILE A 11 32.05 -8.93 -19.38
N THR A 12 32.89 -8.04 -18.86
CA THR A 12 33.84 -8.29 -17.76
C THR A 12 33.79 -7.17 -16.72
N GLY A 13 34.33 -7.39 -15.51
CA GLY A 13 34.42 -6.35 -14.48
C GLY A 13 33.10 -5.97 -13.79
N ASN A 14 32.06 -6.82 -13.84
CA ASN A 14 30.73 -6.52 -13.30
C ASN A 14 30.70 -6.11 -11.81
N PHE A 15 31.69 -6.56 -11.03
CA PHE A 15 31.79 -6.29 -9.60
C PHE A 15 32.86 -5.23 -9.25
N SER A 16 33.44 -4.55 -10.25
CA SER A 16 34.37 -3.47 -9.96
C SER A 16 33.62 -2.30 -9.31
N PRO A 17 34.21 -1.61 -8.32
CA PRO A 17 33.58 -0.46 -7.66
C PRO A 17 33.14 0.63 -8.66
N GLU A 18 33.93 0.85 -9.71
CA GLU A 18 33.66 1.82 -10.77
C GLU A 18 32.45 1.40 -11.62
N THR A 19 32.37 0.12 -11.97
CA THR A 19 31.26 -0.44 -12.75
C THR A 19 29.97 -0.41 -11.95
N ILE A 20 30.03 -0.75 -10.65
CA ILE A 20 28.88 -0.67 -9.75
C ILE A 20 28.43 0.79 -9.59
N SER A 21 29.36 1.71 -9.31
CA SER A 21 29.03 3.13 -9.10
C SER A 21 28.43 3.78 -10.35
N SER A 22 28.99 3.49 -11.53
CA SER A 22 28.47 3.96 -12.82
C SER A 22 27.06 3.43 -13.09
N ARG A 23 26.80 2.15 -12.80
CA ARG A 23 25.47 1.56 -12.95
C ARG A 23 24.47 2.18 -11.99
N SER A 24 24.83 2.33 -10.71
CA SER A 24 23.96 2.93 -9.70
C SER A 24 23.54 4.35 -10.11
N ALA A 25 24.50 5.18 -10.54
CA ALA A 25 24.20 6.53 -11.03
C ALA A 25 23.30 6.53 -12.29
N GLY A 26 23.55 5.62 -13.23
CA GLY A 26 22.70 5.50 -14.42
C GLY A 26 21.28 5.01 -14.10
N PHE A 27 21.12 4.09 -13.15
CA PHE A 27 19.81 3.67 -12.64
C PHE A 27 19.09 4.82 -11.92
N GLU A 28 19.79 5.60 -11.10
CA GLU A 28 19.22 6.76 -10.41
C GLU A 28 18.74 7.84 -11.40
N ASN A 29 19.51 8.11 -12.45
CA ASN A 29 19.12 9.03 -13.52
C ASN A 29 17.91 8.52 -14.31
N PHE A 30 17.85 7.21 -14.60
CA PHE A 30 16.69 6.57 -15.22
C PHE A 30 15.44 6.72 -14.35
N LEU A 31 15.53 6.38 -13.06
CA LEU A 31 14.41 6.49 -12.12
C LEU A 31 13.94 7.94 -11.97
N SER A 32 14.88 8.90 -11.94
CA SER A 32 14.56 10.33 -11.89
C SER A 32 13.80 10.80 -13.14
N SER A 33 14.21 10.30 -14.31
CA SER A 33 13.55 10.62 -15.58
C SER A 33 12.13 10.05 -15.64
N VAL A 34 11.94 8.80 -15.19
CA VAL A 34 10.61 8.17 -15.09
C VAL A 34 9.74 8.89 -14.07
N ALA A 35 10.28 9.27 -12.90
CA ALA A 35 9.52 9.96 -11.86
C ALA A 35 9.04 11.37 -12.27
N ALA A 36 9.78 12.04 -13.15
CA ALA A 36 9.43 13.34 -13.72
C ALA A 36 8.30 13.26 -14.75
N ASP A 37 8.07 12.10 -15.37
CA ASP A 37 6.99 11.87 -16.34
C ASP A 37 5.80 11.14 -15.68
N LYS A 38 4.64 11.78 -15.64
CA LYS A 38 3.45 11.21 -15.00
C LYS A 38 2.97 9.92 -15.69
N GLN A 39 3.00 9.85 -17.02
CA GLN A 39 2.52 8.68 -17.74
C GLN A 39 3.43 7.48 -17.51
N LEU A 40 4.75 7.68 -17.51
CA LEU A 40 5.71 6.61 -17.23
C LEU A 40 5.66 6.16 -15.77
N LYS A 41 5.56 7.10 -14.83
CA LYS A 41 5.44 6.80 -13.40
C LYS A 41 4.18 6.01 -13.06
N ASP A 42 3.06 6.33 -13.69
CA ASP A 42 1.77 5.69 -13.43
C ASP A 42 1.56 4.43 -14.31
N CYS A 43 2.52 4.09 -15.20
CA CYS A 43 2.36 2.93 -16.07
C CYS A 43 2.53 1.61 -15.33
N LEU A 44 1.70 0.62 -15.69
CA LEU A 44 1.63 -0.67 -15.01
C LEU A 44 2.97 -1.40 -14.97
N ALA A 45 3.74 -1.36 -16.07
CA ALA A 45 5.03 -2.03 -16.17
C ALA A 45 6.04 -1.48 -15.14
N PHE A 46 6.10 -0.15 -14.98
CA PHE A 46 7.03 0.47 -14.04
C PHE A 46 6.60 0.26 -12.59
N THR A 47 5.31 0.42 -12.29
CA THR A 47 4.80 0.13 -10.94
C THR A 47 4.98 -1.33 -10.56
N SER A 48 4.74 -2.25 -11.50
CA SER A 48 4.95 -3.69 -11.31
C SER A 48 6.44 -4.02 -11.12
N PHE A 49 7.35 -3.44 -11.91
CA PHE A 49 8.79 -3.64 -11.74
C PHE A 49 9.28 -3.28 -10.33
N LEU A 50 8.80 -2.16 -9.77
CA LEU A 50 9.23 -1.67 -8.46
C LEU A 50 8.60 -2.41 -7.28
N GLN A 51 7.47 -3.08 -7.48
CA GLN A 51 6.61 -3.49 -6.38
C GLN A 51 6.21 -4.96 -6.42
N ARG A 52 6.19 -5.60 -7.60
CA ARG A 52 5.61 -6.93 -7.76
C ARG A 52 6.33 -7.94 -6.90
N ARG A 53 7.66 -7.91 -6.86
CA ARG A 53 8.45 -8.85 -6.06
C ARG A 53 8.17 -8.66 -4.56
N GLU A 54 8.22 -7.42 -4.09
CA GLU A 54 7.99 -7.05 -2.70
C GLU A 54 6.53 -7.31 -2.30
N MET A 55 5.57 -7.12 -3.20
CA MET A 55 4.15 -7.42 -2.99
C MET A 55 3.91 -8.93 -2.94
N LEU A 56 4.50 -9.70 -3.85
CA LEU A 56 4.43 -11.17 -3.84
C LEU A 56 5.14 -11.75 -2.62
N GLU A 57 6.27 -11.18 -2.23
CA GLU A 57 7.00 -11.57 -1.03
C GLU A 57 6.20 -11.19 0.22
N SER A 58 5.62 -9.99 0.26
CA SER A 58 4.71 -9.60 1.34
C SER A 58 3.52 -10.56 1.40
N LEU A 59 2.92 -10.94 0.27
CA LEU A 59 1.81 -11.90 0.20
C LEU A 59 2.21 -13.32 0.61
N ARG A 60 3.44 -13.76 0.28
CA ARG A 60 4.01 -15.01 0.79
C ARG A 60 4.28 -14.95 2.28
N LEU A 61 4.91 -13.87 2.75
CA LEU A 61 5.17 -13.66 4.16
C LEU A 61 3.87 -13.44 4.94
N ILE A 62 2.80 -12.98 4.32
CA ILE A 62 1.43 -12.94 4.86
C ILE A 62 0.88 -14.37 5.03
N GLN A 63 1.20 -15.29 4.12
CA GLN A 63 0.92 -16.73 4.30
C GLN A 63 1.79 -17.34 5.42
N ASP A 64 2.95 -16.73 5.72
CA ASP A 64 3.92 -17.17 6.74
C ASP A 64 3.95 -16.26 8.01
N GLU A 65 2.94 -15.40 8.23
CA GLU A 65 2.77 -14.48 9.37
C GLU A 65 3.87 -13.40 9.62
N GLN A 66 4.68 -13.03 8.62
CA GLN A 66 5.73 -12.00 8.72
C GLN A 66 5.41 -10.72 7.92
N TYR A 67 4.83 -9.69 8.56
CA TYR A 67 4.40 -8.47 7.88
C TYR A 67 5.56 -7.50 7.53
N ASP A 68 5.83 -7.24 6.24
CA ASP A 68 6.83 -6.26 5.80
C ASP A 68 6.27 -4.83 5.69
N GLN A 69 6.64 -3.95 6.64
CA GLN A 69 6.33 -2.52 6.59
C GLN A 69 7.21 -1.72 5.61
N ASN A 70 8.33 -2.29 5.13
CA ASN A 70 9.28 -1.53 4.32
C ASN A 70 8.72 -1.21 2.94
N SER A 71 7.96 -2.15 2.37
CA SER A 71 7.24 -1.97 1.10
C SER A 71 6.31 -0.76 1.11
N PHE A 72 5.51 -0.57 2.17
CA PHE A 72 4.67 0.62 2.31
C PHE A 72 5.48 1.91 2.46
N ARG A 73 6.56 1.89 3.25
CA ARG A 73 7.42 3.08 3.45
C ARG A 73 8.09 3.53 2.16
N LEU A 74 8.54 2.59 1.31
CA LEU A 74 9.09 2.89 0.00
C LEU A 74 8.03 3.54 -0.89
N MET A 75 6.84 2.96 -0.94
CA MET A 75 5.73 3.48 -1.74
C MET A 75 5.29 4.87 -1.32
N ASN A 76 5.22 5.14 -0.02
CA ASN A 76 4.87 6.45 0.48
C ASN A 76 5.93 7.53 0.20
N LYS A 77 7.17 7.13 -0.09
CA LYS A 77 8.24 8.05 -0.51
C LYS A 77 8.22 8.30 -2.02
N MET A 78 7.94 7.26 -2.81
CA MET A 78 7.97 7.32 -4.27
C MET A 78 6.70 7.94 -4.88
N GLN A 79 5.58 7.82 -4.18
CA GLN A 79 4.29 8.35 -4.63
C GLN A 79 3.65 9.23 -3.58
N THR A 80 2.74 10.11 -4.01
CA THR A 80 2.00 10.96 -3.07
C THR A 80 1.15 10.09 -2.14
N ASP A 81 0.96 10.57 -0.91
CA ASP A 81 0.11 9.97 0.13
C ASP A 81 -1.32 9.63 -0.32
N ARG A 82 -1.80 10.25 -1.41
CA ARG A 82 -3.14 10.07 -1.98
C ARG A 82 -3.17 9.23 -3.26
N SER A 83 -2.03 8.69 -3.70
CA SER A 83 -2.03 7.81 -4.88
C SER A 83 -2.89 6.57 -4.63
N PRO A 84 -3.69 6.11 -5.61
CA PRO A 84 -4.57 4.96 -5.44
C PRO A 84 -3.84 3.71 -4.94
N ILE A 85 -2.62 3.47 -5.43
CA ILE A 85 -1.81 2.32 -5.03
C ILE A 85 -1.38 2.43 -3.56
N VAL A 86 -0.91 3.58 -3.08
CA VAL A 86 -0.53 3.79 -1.66
C VAL A 86 -1.74 3.57 -0.75
N LEU A 87 -2.92 4.05 -1.16
CA LEU A 87 -4.15 3.88 -0.41
C LEU A 87 -4.62 2.42 -0.37
N ARG A 88 -4.49 1.67 -1.47
CA ARG A 88 -4.78 0.23 -1.52
C ARG A 88 -3.81 -0.57 -0.64
N TYR A 89 -2.52 -0.27 -0.68
CA TYR A 89 -1.52 -0.88 0.19
C TYR A 89 -1.77 -0.59 1.67
N LEU A 90 -2.17 0.63 1.99
CA LEU A 90 -2.50 1.00 3.36
C LEU A 90 -3.71 0.22 3.87
N CYS A 91 -4.74 0.05 3.02
CA CYS A 91 -5.86 -0.84 3.32
C CYS A 91 -5.46 -2.30 3.47
N LEU A 92 -4.53 -2.80 2.63
CA LEU A 92 -3.98 -4.15 2.77
C LEU A 92 -3.34 -4.32 4.14
N LEU A 93 -2.45 -3.40 4.56
CA LEU A 93 -1.79 -3.47 5.86
C LEU A 93 -2.80 -3.50 7.02
N VAL A 94 -3.84 -2.65 6.98
CA VAL A 94 -4.89 -2.66 8.01
C VAL A 94 -5.66 -3.98 8.01
N ALA A 95 -6.00 -4.50 6.83
CA ALA A 95 -6.70 -5.77 6.70
C ALA A 95 -5.90 -6.92 7.30
N LEU A 96 -4.58 -6.93 7.08
CA LEU A 96 -3.68 -7.94 7.61
C LEU A 96 -3.55 -7.87 9.12
N TYR A 97 -3.42 -6.67 9.67
CA TYR A 97 -3.47 -6.49 11.11
C TYR A 97 -4.80 -7.00 11.67
N HIS A 98 -5.92 -6.67 11.03
CA HIS A 98 -7.24 -7.11 11.48
C HIS A 98 -7.41 -8.64 11.44
N THR A 99 -6.86 -9.33 10.42
CA THR A 99 -7.01 -10.79 10.29
C THR A 99 -6.02 -11.60 11.11
N HIS A 100 -4.84 -11.06 11.44
CA HIS A 100 -3.73 -11.85 12.01
C HIS A 100 -3.08 -11.23 13.25
N ILE A 101 -3.78 -10.43 14.05
CA ILE A 101 -3.19 -9.89 15.28
C ILE A 101 -2.69 -11.02 16.19
N CYS A 102 -1.38 -10.98 16.42
CA CYS A 102 -0.64 -11.97 17.20
C CYS A 102 -0.32 -11.39 18.58
N GLY A 103 -1.33 -11.29 19.45
CA GLY A 103 -1.22 -11.30 20.92
C GLY A 103 -0.41 -10.23 21.68
N THR A 104 0.45 -9.39 21.06
CA THR A 104 1.29 -8.42 21.79
C THR A 104 0.70 -7.00 21.78
N SER A 105 0.87 -6.27 22.89
CA SER A 105 0.39 -4.89 23.03
C SER A 105 1.05 -3.91 22.05
N VAL A 106 2.32 -4.15 21.70
CA VAL A 106 3.08 -3.32 20.76
C VAL A 106 2.58 -3.47 19.32
N GLU A 107 2.27 -4.69 18.89
CA GLU A 107 1.71 -4.95 17.56
C GLU A 107 0.31 -4.37 17.41
N LEU A 108 -0.50 -4.51 18.46
CA LEU A 108 -1.83 -3.94 18.50
C LEU A 108 -1.80 -2.39 18.44
N GLY A 109 -0.86 -1.75 19.15
CA GLY A 109 -0.64 -0.31 19.03
C GLY A 109 -0.24 0.13 17.61
N ARG A 110 0.62 -0.65 16.94
CA ARG A 110 1.00 -0.40 15.54
C ARG A 110 -0.18 -0.58 14.57
N ALA A 111 -1.01 -1.59 14.80
CA ALA A 111 -2.22 -1.83 14.02
C ALA A 111 -3.18 -0.65 14.11
N VAL A 112 -3.47 -0.18 15.33
CA VAL A 112 -4.34 0.99 15.57
C VAL A 112 -3.77 2.25 14.92
N ALA A 113 -2.47 2.52 15.06
CA ALA A 113 -1.85 3.68 14.43
C ALA A 113 -1.93 3.64 12.89
N THR A 114 -1.72 2.46 12.30
CA THR A 114 -1.83 2.26 10.85
C THR A 114 -3.26 2.45 10.37
N ALA A 115 -4.24 1.92 11.10
CA ALA A 115 -5.66 2.07 10.80
C ALA A 115 -6.11 3.54 10.92
N ALA A 116 -5.67 4.26 11.94
CA ALA A 116 -5.94 5.69 12.09
C ALA A 116 -5.35 6.52 10.93
N LEU A 117 -4.14 6.19 10.47
CA LEU A 117 -3.54 6.82 9.29
C LEU A 117 -4.38 6.55 8.03
N ALA A 118 -4.81 5.30 7.85
CA ALA A 118 -5.66 4.90 6.73
C ALA A 118 -6.97 5.69 6.70
N VAL A 119 -7.70 5.70 7.81
CA VAL A 119 -8.97 6.44 7.91
C VAL A 119 -8.78 7.91 7.58
N ARG A 120 -7.74 8.55 8.13
CA ARG A 120 -7.42 9.96 7.86
C ARG A 120 -7.17 10.22 6.37
N ARG A 121 -6.44 9.34 5.69
CA ARG A 121 -6.14 9.50 4.27
C ARG A 121 -7.35 9.27 3.37
N TYR A 122 -8.29 8.42 3.80
CA TYR A 122 -9.53 8.14 3.09
C TYR A 122 -10.63 9.20 3.29
N GLN A 123 -10.57 10.04 4.32
CA GLN A 123 -11.60 11.07 4.62
C GLN A 123 -11.98 11.98 3.45
N TYR A 124 -11.04 12.22 2.52
CA TYR A 124 -11.22 13.15 1.40
C TYR A 124 -11.11 12.46 0.03
N VAL A 125 -11.12 11.13 0.00
CA VAL A 125 -11.09 10.37 -1.25
C VAL A 125 -12.45 10.52 -1.92
N CYS A 126 -12.44 10.95 -3.18
CA CYS A 126 -13.66 11.07 -4.01
C CYS A 126 -13.71 10.01 -5.13
N ASP A 127 -12.64 9.22 -5.27
CA ASP A 127 -12.55 8.16 -6.27
C ASP A 127 -13.47 6.98 -5.87
N PRO A 128 -14.48 6.63 -6.68
CA PRO A 128 -15.42 5.54 -6.38
C PRO A 128 -14.73 4.19 -6.17
N ASP A 129 -13.67 3.89 -6.92
CA ASP A 129 -12.96 2.61 -6.86
C ASP A 129 -12.16 2.47 -5.55
N LEU A 130 -11.83 3.59 -4.92
CA LEU A 130 -11.20 3.61 -3.61
C LEU A 130 -12.24 3.74 -2.48
N LEU A 131 -13.31 4.50 -2.71
CA LEU A 131 -14.37 4.72 -1.72
C LEU A 131 -15.03 3.42 -1.23
N ARG A 132 -15.08 2.37 -2.08
CA ARG A 132 -15.58 1.05 -1.68
C ARG A 132 -14.84 0.43 -0.49
N TYR A 133 -13.58 0.82 -0.22
CA TYR A 133 -12.84 0.32 0.94
C TYR A 133 -13.20 1.06 2.24
N TYR A 134 -13.85 2.21 2.17
CA TYR A 134 -13.93 3.11 3.32
C TYR A 134 -14.77 2.57 4.47
N VAL A 135 -15.95 2.02 4.19
CA VAL A 135 -16.80 1.38 5.22
C VAL A 135 -16.11 0.14 5.82
N PRO A 136 -15.60 -0.82 5.02
CA PRO A 136 -14.79 -1.93 5.54
C PRO A 136 -13.58 -1.49 6.37
N LEU A 137 -12.92 -0.39 5.98
CA LEU A 137 -11.79 0.17 6.70
C LEU A 137 -12.20 0.71 8.07
N LEU A 138 -13.30 1.46 8.14
CA LEU A 138 -13.82 1.97 9.41
C LEU A 138 -14.19 0.83 10.37
N ARG A 139 -14.76 -0.26 9.86
CA ARG A 139 -15.07 -1.46 10.64
C ARG A 139 -13.84 -2.17 11.16
N ALA A 140 -12.87 -2.44 10.30
CA ALA A 140 -11.59 -3.02 10.73
C ALA A 140 -10.91 -2.13 11.78
N THR A 141 -10.95 -0.81 11.60
CA THR A 141 -10.41 0.14 12.58
C THR A 141 -11.16 0.08 13.91
N LEU A 142 -12.49 -0.03 13.88
CA LEU A 142 -13.32 -0.17 15.08
C LEU A 142 -12.91 -1.42 15.88
N ASP A 143 -12.81 -2.57 15.22
CA ASP A 143 -12.45 -3.84 15.86
C ASP A 143 -11.03 -3.77 16.47
N LEU A 144 -10.07 -3.18 15.75
CA LEU A 144 -8.72 -2.93 16.25
C LEU A 144 -8.70 -2.03 17.49
N CYS A 145 -9.46 -0.93 17.44
CA CYS A 145 -9.59 -0.02 18.58
C CYS A 145 -10.22 -0.73 19.78
N GLN A 146 -11.27 -1.53 19.58
CA GLN A 146 -11.90 -2.32 20.64
C GLN A 146 -10.94 -3.32 21.26
N ALA A 147 -10.21 -4.10 20.45
CA ALA A 147 -9.23 -5.06 20.93
C ALA A 147 -8.11 -4.38 21.76
N SER A 148 -7.76 -3.15 21.40
CA SER A 148 -6.70 -2.37 22.05
C SER A 148 -7.14 -1.55 23.27
N GLY A 149 -8.45 -1.48 23.54
CA GLY A 149 -9.01 -0.58 24.57
C GLY A 149 -8.94 0.91 24.23
N ASN A 150 -8.75 1.28 22.95
CA ASN A 150 -8.76 2.68 22.52
C ASN A 150 -10.19 3.22 22.38
N ASP A 151 -10.34 4.55 22.41
CA ASP A 151 -11.63 5.21 22.19
C ASP A 151 -12.18 4.92 20.77
N THR A 152 -13.45 4.54 20.72
CA THR A 152 -14.16 4.15 19.50
C THR A 152 -15.28 5.11 19.12
N ASN A 153 -15.60 6.07 20.00
CA ASN A 153 -16.77 6.94 19.86
C ASN A 153 -16.78 7.70 18.53
N HIS A 154 -15.62 8.20 18.10
CA HIS A 154 -15.49 8.92 16.83
C HIS A 154 -15.76 8.03 15.60
N ILE A 155 -15.37 6.75 15.64
CA ILE A 155 -15.58 5.80 14.54
C ILE A 155 -17.05 5.40 14.47
N VAL A 156 -17.65 5.09 15.62
CA VAL A 156 -19.07 4.73 15.73
C VAL A 156 -19.94 5.88 15.24
N ALA A 157 -19.69 7.11 15.73
CA ALA A 157 -20.43 8.29 15.30
C ALA A 157 -20.33 8.54 13.79
N HIS A 158 -19.16 8.25 13.20
CA HIS A 158 -18.95 8.39 11.77
C HIS A 158 -19.67 7.32 10.94
N LEU A 159 -19.65 6.05 11.38
CA LEU A 159 -20.44 4.99 10.77
C LEU A 159 -21.94 5.29 10.84
N ASP A 160 -22.43 5.83 11.96
CA ASP A 160 -23.82 6.25 12.12
C ASP A 160 -24.18 7.43 11.22
N ASP A 161 -23.27 8.38 11.01
CA ASP A 161 -23.46 9.48 10.06
C ASP A 161 -23.56 8.97 8.61
N LEU A 162 -22.67 8.05 8.21
CA LEU A 162 -22.73 7.41 6.89
C LEU A 162 -24.04 6.64 6.70
N LYS A 163 -24.49 5.91 7.73
CA LYS A 163 -25.78 5.21 7.72
C LYS A 163 -26.96 6.18 7.55
N ARG A 164 -26.95 7.31 8.28
CA ARG A 164 -27.97 8.37 8.15
C ARG A 164 -27.98 9.01 6.76
N LYS A 165 -26.82 9.06 6.08
CA LYS A 165 -26.67 9.53 4.70
C LYS A 165 -27.04 8.47 3.65
N GLY A 166 -27.51 7.29 4.05
CA GLY A 166 -27.94 6.23 3.14
C GLY A 166 -26.80 5.36 2.61
N VAL A 167 -25.58 5.47 3.16
CA VAL A 167 -24.49 4.56 2.83
C VAL A 167 -24.75 3.21 3.49
N ASN A 168 -24.56 2.11 2.75
CA ASN A 168 -24.68 0.79 3.32
C ASN A 168 -23.55 0.52 4.33
N VAL A 169 -23.92 0.70 5.59
CA VAL A 169 -23.30 0.19 6.82
C VAL A 169 -22.69 -1.18 6.70
N GLU A 170 -23.56 -2.10 6.29
CA GLU A 170 -23.44 -3.54 6.37
C GLU A 170 -22.80 -4.09 5.11
N SER A 171 -21.49 -3.84 4.93
CA SER A 171 -20.72 -4.48 3.86
C SER A 171 -20.57 -5.98 4.16
N PRO A 172 -21.01 -6.88 3.26
CA PRO A 172 -20.82 -8.32 3.44
C PRO A 172 -19.37 -8.75 3.18
N ALA A 173 -18.60 -7.97 2.43
CA ALA A 173 -17.20 -8.26 2.12
C ALA A 173 -16.27 -7.60 3.16
N SER A 174 -15.29 -8.37 3.65
CA SER A 174 -14.25 -7.85 4.54
C SER A 174 -13.26 -6.94 3.78
N LEU A 175 -12.57 -6.07 4.52
CA LEU A 175 -11.52 -5.21 3.92
C LEU A 175 -10.47 -6.06 3.20
N PHE A 176 -10.09 -7.19 3.80
CA PHE A 176 -9.12 -8.13 3.22
C PHE A 176 -9.57 -8.68 1.87
N GLN A 177 -10.81 -9.19 1.78
CA GLN A 177 -11.35 -9.77 0.54
C GLN A 177 -11.39 -8.75 -0.60
N LEU A 178 -11.83 -7.52 -0.31
CA LEU A 178 -11.94 -6.46 -1.31
C LEU A 178 -10.57 -6.04 -1.84
N VAL A 179 -9.61 -5.83 -0.94
CA VAL A 179 -8.26 -5.40 -1.32
C VAL A 179 -7.55 -6.51 -2.07
N LEU A 180 -7.64 -7.76 -1.61
CA LEU A 180 -7.00 -8.90 -2.29
C LEU A 180 -7.54 -9.08 -3.70
N HIS A 181 -8.87 -9.01 -3.88
CA HIS A 181 -9.52 -9.08 -5.20
C HIS A 181 -8.97 -8.01 -6.16
N ASP A 182 -8.76 -6.78 -5.68
CA ASP A 182 -8.33 -5.69 -6.55
C ASP A 182 -6.81 -5.66 -6.78
N LEU A 183 -6.01 -6.23 -5.86
CA LEU A 183 -4.56 -6.36 -6.01
C LEU A 183 -4.17 -7.57 -6.88
N TYR A 184 -4.94 -8.65 -6.89
CA TYR A 184 -4.61 -9.88 -7.62
C TYR A 184 -4.36 -9.67 -9.13
N PRO A 185 -5.21 -8.94 -9.87
CA PRO A 185 -4.98 -8.67 -11.29
C PRO A 185 -3.71 -7.84 -11.55
N MET A 186 -3.30 -7.00 -10.59
CA MET A 186 -2.06 -6.22 -10.69
C MET A 186 -0.80 -7.08 -10.49
N LEU A 187 -0.95 -8.29 -9.94
CA LEU A 187 0.13 -9.25 -9.72
C LEU A 187 0.30 -10.24 -10.88
N GLU A 188 -0.77 -10.51 -11.63
CA GLU A 188 -0.78 -11.43 -12.77
C GLU A 188 -0.44 -10.78 -14.12
N GLY A 189 -0.30 -9.45 -14.17
CA GLY A 189 0.10 -8.73 -15.39
C GLY A 189 1.45 -9.23 -15.94
N ASN A 190 1.38 -9.95 -17.06
CA ASN A 190 2.50 -10.29 -17.95
C ASN A 190 2.92 -9.09 -18.80
#